data_AF-A0A9E6DXX6-F1
#
_entry.id   AF-A0A9E6DXX6-F1
#
_cell.length_a   1.000
_cell.length_b   1.000
_cell.length_c   1.000
_cell.angle_alpha   90.00
_cell.angle_beta   90.00
_cell.angle_gamma   90.00
#
_symmetry.space_group_name_H-M   'P 1'
#
loop_
_entity.id
_entity.type
_entity.pdbx_description
1 polymer ?
#
loop_
_entity_poly.entity_id
_entity_poly.type
_entity_poly.pdbx_seq_one_letter_code
_entity_poly.pdbx_strand_id
1 'polypeptide(L)'
;MLCEVKISEEKKEKLSKLILKNLPNKKGEELMRTIADSYRDEGKEKWLSKGIVRGDRTRVIKIATKMLKKKMLLEDIIELTELSKDEVFKIKKHAKI
;
A
#
# COMPACT_ATOMS: atom_id res chain seq x y z
N MET A 1 -2.26 -9.97 -7.26
CA MET A 1 -1.22 -9.99 -8.31
C MET A 1 -0.68 -8.57 -8.45
N LEU A 2 0.34 -8.18 -7.68
CA LEU A 2 0.99 -6.86 -7.84
C LEU A 2 2.41 -6.91 -7.30
N CYS A 3 3.35 -7.38 -8.12
CA CYS A 3 4.78 -7.11 -8.02
C CYS A 3 5.43 -7.37 -9.39
N GLU A 4 4.98 -6.66 -10.44
CA GLU A 4 5.60 -6.79 -11.76
C GLU A 4 5.84 -5.42 -12.39
N VAL A 5 6.64 -4.60 -11.70
CA VAL A 5 7.53 -3.70 -12.44
C VAL A 5 8.92 -4.31 -12.31
N LYS A 6 9.13 -5.45 -12.97
CA LYS A 6 10.48 -5.97 -13.17
C LYS A 6 11.13 -5.07 -14.21
N ILE A 7 12.17 -4.35 -13.79
CA ILE A 7 13.09 -3.72 -14.74
C ILE A 7 13.63 -4.86 -15.61
N SER A 8 13.56 -4.71 -16.93
CA SER A 8 14.09 -5.71 -17.87
C SER A 8 15.58 -5.92 -17.60
N GLU A 9 16.06 -7.15 -17.77
CA GLU A 9 17.48 -7.48 -17.54
C GLU A 9 18.41 -6.59 -18.37
N GLU A 10 18.01 -6.25 -19.60
CA GLU A 10 18.72 -5.32 -20.48
C GLU A 10 18.96 -3.94 -19.84
N LYS A 11 17.96 -3.38 -19.14
CA LYS A 11 18.08 -2.08 -18.48
C LYS A 11 18.99 -2.14 -17.26
N LYS A 12 18.94 -3.25 -16.51
CA LYS A 12 19.83 -3.48 -15.36
C LYS A 12 21.28 -3.61 -15.81
N GLU A 13 21.51 -4.34 -16.89
CA GLU A 13 22.83 -4.56 -17.45
C GLU A 13 23.44 -3.26 -18.01
N LYS A 14 22.62 -2.44 -18.69
CA LYS A 14 23.03 -1.11 -19.17
C LYS A 14 23.44 -0.20 -18.03
N LEU A 15 22.68 -0.18 -16.93
CA LEU A 15 23.00 0.61 -15.74
C LEU A 15 24.30 0.12 -15.07
N SER A 16 24.45 -1.19 -14.89
CA SER A 16 25.66 -1.79 -14.33
C SER A 16 26.92 -1.42 -15.13
N LYS A 17 26.85 -1.54 -16.46
CA LYS A 17 27.94 -1.14 -17.37
C LYS A 17 28.31 0.35 -17.25
N LEU A 18 27.32 1.23 -17.10
CA LEU A 18 27.56 2.67 -16.92
C LEU A 18 28.22 2.99 -15.58
N ILE A 19 27.81 2.32 -14.50
CA ILE A 19 28.39 2.52 -13.17
C ILE A 19 29.85 2.05 -13.14
N LEU A 20 30.13 0.83 -13.63
CA LEU A 20 31.47 0.26 -13.66
C LEU A 20 32.42 1.01 -14.60
N LYS A 21 31.92 1.62 -15.69
CA LYS A 21 32.74 2.41 -16.61
C LYS A 21 33.21 3.74 -16.02
N ASN A 22 32.46 4.32 -15.07
CA ASN A 22 32.72 5.66 -14.55
C ASN A 22 33.23 5.67 -13.10
N LEU A 23 33.24 4.53 -12.41
CA LEU A 23 33.67 4.39 -11.02
C LEU A 23 34.65 3.22 -10.87
N PRO A 24 35.63 3.31 -9.94
CA PRO A 24 36.47 2.17 -9.61
C PRO A 24 35.59 1.00 -9.11
N ASN A 25 35.89 -0.23 -9.56
CA ASN A 25 35.04 -1.42 -9.38
C ASN A 25 34.41 -1.55 -7.99
N LYS A 26 35.20 -1.43 -6.91
CA LYS A 26 34.69 -1.56 -5.53
C LYS A 26 33.69 -0.45 -5.15
N LYS A 27 33.88 0.78 -5.61
CA LYS A 27 32.94 1.90 -5.39
C LYS A 27 31.70 1.79 -6.28
N GLY A 28 31.86 1.28 -7.50
CA GLY A 28 30.75 1.03 -8.42
C GLY A 28 29.79 -0.04 -7.90
N GLU A 29 30.32 -1.16 -7.43
CA GLU A 29 29.54 -2.24 -6.81
C GLU A 29 28.80 -1.79 -5.55
N GLU A 30 29.49 -1.06 -4.67
CA GLU A 30 28.90 -0.50 -3.45
C GLU A 30 27.74 0.45 -3.78
N LEU A 31 27.95 1.37 -4.72
CA LEU A 31 26.90 2.30 -5.17
C LEU A 31 25.69 1.56 -5.75
N MET A 32 25.91 0.54 -6.58
CA MET A 32 24.82 -0.24 -7.17
C MET A 32 24.02 -0.98 -6.09
N ARG A 33 24.70 -1.52 -5.07
CA ARG A 33 24.04 -2.14 -3.92
C ARG A 33 23.21 -1.13 -3.12
N THR A 34 23.75 0.04 -2.82
CA THR A 34 23.03 1.10 -2.09
C THR A 34 21.78 1.56 -2.85
N ILE A 35 21.86 1.72 -4.17
CA ILE A 35 20.70 2.09 -5.00
C ILE A 35 19.63 0.98 -4.93
N ALA A 36 20.03 -0.29 -5.07
CA ALA A 36 19.10 -1.42 -4.98
C ALA A 36 18.44 -1.53 -3.59
N ASP A 37 19.21 -1.28 -2.52
CA ASP A 37 18.71 -1.27 -1.15
C ASP A 37 17.69 -0.14 -0.93
N SER A 38 17.97 1.08 -1.42
CA SER A 38 17.03 2.22 -1.34
C SER A 38 15.67 1.89 -1.97
N TYR A 39 15.66 1.38 -3.21
CA TYR A 39 14.41 1.02 -3.89
C TYR A 39 13.65 -0.09 -3.17
N ARG A 40 14.35 -1.06 -2.57
CA ARG A 40 13.72 -2.11 -1.78
C ARG A 40 13.05 -1.53 -0.54
N ASP A 41 13.72 -0.64 0.16
CA ASP A 41 13.23 -0.09 1.42
C ASP A 41 12.09 0.92 1.19
N GLU A 42 12.17 1.77 0.16
CA GLU A 42 11.05 2.59 -0.32
C GLU A 42 9.84 1.72 -0.71
N GLY A 43 10.10 0.59 -1.38
CA GLY A 43 9.08 -0.39 -1.72
C GLY A 43 8.39 -0.93 -0.46
N LYS A 44 9.15 -1.39 0.53
CA LYS A 44 8.62 -1.91 1.80
C LYS A 44 7.77 -0.87 2.53
N GLU A 45 8.26 0.37 2.65
CA GLU A 45 7.54 1.45 3.33
C GLU A 45 6.19 1.73 2.65
N LYS A 46 6.20 1.87 1.33
CA LYS A 46 4.98 2.08 0.54
C LYS A 46 3.99 0.93 0.68
N TRP A 47 4.46 -0.31 0.71
CA TRP A 47 3.62 -1.50 0.89
C TRP A 47 3.04 -1.59 2.30
N LEU A 48 3.85 -1.31 3.32
CA LEU A 48 3.41 -1.29 4.72
C LEU A 48 2.33 -0.23 4.93
N SER A 49 2.56 1.00 4.46
CA SER A 49 1.58 2.10 4.53
C SER A 49 0.27 1.72 3.84
N LYS A 50 0.32 1.20 2.61
CA LYS A 50 -0.88 0.71 1.91
C LYS A 50 -1.58 -0.43 2.65
N GLY A 51 -0.81 -1.33 3.27
CA GLY A 51 -1.31 -2.44 4.06
C GLY A 51 -2.07 -1.99 5.30
N ILE A 52 -1.50 -1.05 6.06
CA ILE A 52 -2.11 -0.43 7.25
C ILE A 52 -3.42 0.27 6.86
N VAL A 53 -3.38 1.17 5.87
CA VAL A 53 -4.58 1.90 5.41
C VAL A 53 -5.68 0.96 4.95
N ARG A 54 -5.35 -0.10 4.21
CA ARG A 54 -6.32 -1.11 3.79
C ARG A 54 -6.88 -1.91 4.96
N GLY A 55 -6.05 -2.25 5.93
CA GLY A 55 -6.42 -2.97 7.14
C GLY A 55 -7.40 -2.16 7.99
N ASP A 56 -7.08 -0.90 8.26
CA ASP A 56 -7.91 0.00 9.07
C ASP A 56 -9.25 0.25 8.39
N ARG A 57 -9.27 0.55 7.09
CA ARG A 57 -10.53 0.74 6.36
C ARG A 57 -11.39 -0.53 6.39
N THR A 58 -10.79 -1.71 6.27
CA THR A 58 -11.51 -2.99 6.38
C THR A 58 -12.09 -3.20 7.78
N ARG A 59 -11.35 -2.81 8.83
CA ARG A 59 -11.80 -2.90 10.22
C ARG A 59 -13.00 -1.98 10.47
N VAL A 60 -12.91 -0.72 10.05
CA VAL A 60 -13.99 0.27 10.19
C VAL A 60 -15.27 -0.22 9.50
N ILE A 61 -15.18 -0.71 8.26
CA ILE A 61 -16.33 -1.28 7.52
C ILE A 61 -16.96 -2.47 8.27
N LYS A 62 -16.15 -3.38 8.83
CA LYS A 62 -16.64 -4.51 9.61
C LYS A 62 -17.37 -4.06 10.88
N ILE A 63 -16.86 -3.04 11.57
CA ILE A 63 -17.48 -2.47 12.77
C ILE A 63 -18.82 -1.82 12.41
N ALA A 64 -18.84 -0.92 11.42
CA ALA A 64 -20.05 -0.27 10.94
C ALA A 64 -21.12 -1.30 10.50
N THR A 65 -20.71 -2.38 9.83
CA THR A 65 -21.62 -3.48 9.46
C THR A 65 -22.24 -4.14 10.70
N LYS A 66 -21.46 -4.39 11.75
CA LYS A 66 -21.97 -4.96 13.02
C LYS A 66 -22.92 -4.00 13.74
N MET A 67 -22.62 -2.69 13.73
CA MET A 67 -23.47 -1.66 14.31
C MET A 67 -24.82 -1.56 13.58
N LEU A 68 -24.82 -1.59 12.25
CA LEU A 68 -26.04 -1.65 11.43
C LEU A 68 -26.89 -2.88 11.73
N LYS A 69 -26.26 -4.06 11.87
CA LYS A 69 -26.97 -5.30 12.26
C LYS A 69 -27.60 -5.21 13.65
N LYS A 70 -26.99 -4.44 14.56
CA LYS A 70 -27.51 -4.15 15.89
C LYS A 70 -28.59 -3.05 15.91
N LYS A 71 -29.00 -2.54 14.75
CA LYS A 71 -30.00 -1.47 14.60
C LYS A 71 -29.61 -0.17 15.34
N MET A 72 -28.31 0.11 15.46
CA MET A 72 -27.84 1.42 15.94
C MET A 72 -28.29 2.53 14.98
N LEU A 73 -28.45 3.74 15.51
CA LEU A 73 -28.83 4.90 14.70
C LEU A 73 -27.73 5.24 13.70
N LEU A 74 -28.14 5.76 12.55
CA LEU A 74 -27.23 6.07 11.46
C LEU A 74 -26.26 7.17 11.86
N GLU A 75 -26.77 8.15 12.61
CA GLU A 75 -26.06 9.29 13.17
C GLU A 75 -24.93 8.83 14.10
N ASP A 76 -25.23 7.93 15.04
CA ASP A 76 -24.24 7.35 15.96
C ASP A 76 -23.15 6.57 15.22
N ILE A 77 -23.52 5.84 14.17
CA ILE A 77 -22.55 5.09 13.36
C ILE A 77 -21.60 6.04 12.64
N ILE A 78 -22.10 7.14 12.08
CA ILE A 78 -21.29 8.14 11.39
C ILE A 78 -20.31 8.79 12.37
N GLU A 79 -20.79 9.19 13.55
CA GLU A 79 -19.97 9.80 14.59
C GLU A 79 -18.87 8.85 15.09
N LEU A 80 -19.21 7.60 15.39
CA LEU A 80 -18.27 6.64 16.00
C LEU A 80 -17.27 6.02 15.01
N THR A 81 -17.57 6.03 13.71
CA THR A 81 -16.74 5.35 12.69
C THR A 81 -16.04 6.32 11.74
N GLU A 82 -16.33 7.61 11.83
CA GLU A 82 -15.86 8.67 10.92
C GLU A 82 -16.17 8.39 9.44
N LEU A 83 -17.10 7.49 9.17
CA LEU A 83 -17.57 7.18 7.82
C LEU A 83 -18.54 8.25 7.34
N SER A 84 -18.47 8.58 6.06
CA SER A 84 -19.48 9.43 5.43
C SER A 84 -20.85 8.74 5.37
N LYS A 85 -21.93 9.54 5.33
CA LYS A 85 -23.31 9.03 5.11
C LYS A 85 -23.36 8.06 3.93
N ASP A 86 -22.76 8.44 2.80
CA ASP A 86 -22.73 7.63 1.59
C ASP A 86 -22.02 6.29 1.75
N GLU A 87 -20.93 6.25 2.53
CA GLU A 87 -20.22 5.01 2.82
C GLU A 87 -21.06 4.08 3.68
N VAL A 88 -21.73 4.60 4.71
CA VAL A 88 -22.62 3.79 5.56
C VAL A 88 -23.82 3.27 4.75
N PHE A 89 -24.40 4.08 3.86
CA PHE A 89 -25.45 3.65 2.94
C PHE A 89 -24.98 2.57 1.96
N LYS A 90 -23.78 2.69 1.40
CA LYS A 90 -23.19 1.65 0.54
C LYS A 90 -23.02 0.34 1.30
N ILE A 91 -22.57 0.40 2.56
CA ILE A 91 -22.42 -0.78 3.42
C ILE A 91 -23.79 -1.43 3.66
N LYS A 92 -24.79 -0.63 4.05
CA LYS A 92 -26.16 -1.09 4.27
C LYS A 92 -26.73 -1.82 3.03
N LYS A 93 -26.59 -1.21 1.85
CA LYS A 93 -27.02 -1.78 0.57
C LYS A 93 -26.32 -3.10 0.24
N HIS A 94 -24.99 -3.19 0.41
CA HIS A 94 -24.24 -4.42 0.13
C HIS A 94 -24.52 -5.53 1.14
N ALA A 95 -24.77 -5.17 2.40
CA ALA A 95 -25.07 -6.13 3.46
C ALA A 95 -26.52 -6.64 3.44
N LYS A 96 -27.39 -6.06 2.59
CA LYS A 96 -28.84 -6.34 2.51
C LYS A 96 -29.54 -6.18 3.87
N ILE A 97 -29.14 -5.16 4.64
CA ILE A 97 -29.71 -4.80 5.96
C ILE A 97 -30.56 -3.54 5.81
#